data_AF-A0A2G9TK32-F1
#
_entry.id   AF-A0A2G9TK32-F1
#
_cell.length_a   1.000
_cell.length_b   1.000
_cell.length_c   1.000
_cell.angle_alpha   90.00
_cell.angle_beta   90.00
_cell.angle_gamma   90.00
#
_symmetry.space_group_name_H-M   'P 1'
#
loop_
_entity.id
_entity.type
_entity.pdbx_description
1 polymer ?
#
loop_
_entity_poly.entity_id
_entity_poly.type
_entity_poly.pdbx_seq_one_letter_code
_entity_poly.pdbx_strand_id
1 'polypeptide(L)'
;MKVVQKAYERDGGLCLAADGNVTKKGPTPVIGKAVLSDTRTKLILHAEFVHRSESDNVNGRVDVEGLNRLLRWISKEKLPLQSLVTKRNPALGVALKNMEPELGSVRHLYDTSLMVKWLETELRRVAHREGCSSILPWIEKVKALLWSAAEWSPQHSSEVPHRFNACLGQVTEAKEYKP
;
A
#
# COMPACT_ATOMS: atom_id res chain seq x y z
N MET A 1 10.56 -17.82 12.34
CA MET A 1 11.35 -17.56 11.11
C MET A 1 11.52 -18.77 10.19
N LYS A 2 11.74 -20.01 10.68
CA LYS A 2 11.98 -21.18 9.79
C LYS A 2 10.96 -21.39 8.66
N VAL A 3 9.66 -21.19 8.93
CA VAL A 3 8.60 -21.31 7.90
C VAL A 3 8.75 -20.25 6.80
N VAL A 4 9.04 -19.00 7.19
CA VAL A 4 9.25 -17.89 6.26
C VAL A 4 10.51 -18.13 5.44
N GLN A 5 11.62 -18.50 6.08
CA GLN A 5 12.88 -18.82 5.39
C GLN A 5 12.70 -19.92 4.34
N LYS A 6 12.02 -21.02 4.68
CA LYS A 6 11.67 -22.09 3.74
C LYS A 6 10.88 -21.59 2.53
N ALA A 7 9.96 -20.66 2.75
CA ALA A 7 9.14 -20.11 1.67
C ALA A 7 9.96 -19.31 0.66
N TYR A 8 11.13 -18.78 1.04
CA TYR A 8 11.98 -17.91 0.22
C TYR A 8 13.35 -18.53 -0.13
N GLU A 9 13.53 -19.85 0.04
CA GLU A 9 14.82 -20.55 -0.22
C GLU A 9 15.39 -20.34 -1.64
N ARG A 10 14.56 -19.92 -2.60
CA ARG A 10 14.94 -19.65 -4.00
C ARG A 10 14.83 -18.18 -4.43
N ASP A 11 14.43 -17.31 -3.52
CA ASP A 11 14.10 -15.93 -3.81
C ASP A 11 15.15 -14.96 -3.21
N GLY A 12 15.41 -13.85 -3.89
CA GLY A 12 16.46 -12.89 -3.51
C GLY A 12 16.16 -12.01 -2.29
N GLY A 13 15.03 -12.22 -1.60
CA GLY A 13 14.65 -11.48 -0.40
C GLY A 13 13.15 -11.61 -0.05
N LEU A 14 12.79 -11.15 1.14
CA LEU A 14 11.43 -11.16 1.68
C LEU A 14 10.56 -10.07 1.03
N CYS A 15 9.27 -10.38 0.87
CA CYS A 15 8.26 -9.41 0.46
C CYS A 15 7.37 -9.14 1.67
N LEU A 16 7.54 -7.98 2.29
CA LEU A 16 6.87 -7.63 3.54
C LEU A 16 5.76 -6.61 3.32
N ALA A 17 4.77 -6.61 4.21
CA ALA A 17 3.77 -5.55 4.33
C ALA A 17 3.84 -4.94 5.72
N ALA A 18 3.88 -3.62 5.78
CA ALA A 18 3.82 -2.84 7.00
C ALA A 18 2.56 -1.97 7.02
N ASP A 19 1.78 -2.12 8.08
CA ASP A 19 0.63 -1.26 8.34
C ASP A 19 0.68 -0.68 9.75
N GLY A 20 0.31 0.58 9.84
CA GLY A 20 0.26 1.36 11.08
C GLY A 20 -1.16 1.86 11.30
N ASN A 21 -1.71 1.60 12.48
CA ASN A 21 -3.00 2.14 12.88
C ASN A 21 -2.92 2.77 14.27
N VAL A 22 -3.72 3.81 14.45
CA VAL A 22 -3.77 4.65 15.62
C VAL A 22 -5.12 4.45 16.28
N THR A 23 -5.16 3.69 17.38
CA THR A 23 -6.43 3.46 18.09
C THR A 23 -6.71 4.61 19.04
N LYS A 24 -7.81 5.33 18.81
CA LYS A 24 -8.40 6.26 19.79
C LYS A 24 -9.45 5.50 20.60
N LYS A 25 -9.19 5.25 21.88
CA LYS A 25 -10.23 4.83 22.84
C LYS A 25 -10.31 5.85 23.97
N GLY A 26 -11.39 6.64 24.00
CA GLY A 26 -11.70 7.51 25.13
C GLY A 26 -10.80 8.75 25.29
N PRO A 27 -10.79 9.36 26.49
CA PRO A 27 -10.21 10.69 26.73
C PRO A 27 -8.67 10.73 26.90
N THR A 28 -7.96 9.60 26.91
CA THR A 28 -6.50 9.49 27.13
C THR A 28 -5.91 8.25 26.43
N PRO A 29 -4.57 8.12 26.40
CA PRO A 29 -3.74 8.47 25.26
C PRO A 29 -3.83 7.46 24.10
N VAL A 30 -3.58 8.00 22.92
CA VAL A 30 -3.67 7.28 21.65
C VAL A 30 -2.41 6.42 21.48
N ILE A 31 -2.57 5.10 21.51
CA ILE A 31 -1.49 4.16 21.17
C ILE A 31 -1.56 3.87 19.67
N GLY A 32 -0.45 4.12 18.98
CA GLY A 32 -0.19 3.63 17.65
C GLY A 32 0.37 2.21 17.69
N LYS A 33 -0.08 1.38 16.76
CA LYS A 33 0.44 0.04 16.52
C LYS A 33 0.90 -0.04 15.07
N ALA A 34 2.14 -0.45 14.86
CA ALA A 34 2.67 -0.82 13.57
C ALA A 34 2.93 -2.33 13.53
N VAL A 35 2.57 -3.00 12.44
CA VAL A 35 2.73 -4.44 12.26
C VAL A 35 3.48 -4.70 10.98
N LEU A 36 4.43 -5.63 11.03
CA LEU A 36 5.14 -6.15 9.88
C LEU A 36 4.73 -7.60 9.65
N SER A 37 4.33 -7.91 8.42
CA SER A 37 3.93 -9.27 8.04
C SER A 37 4.60 -9.70 6.75
N ASP A 38 4.80 -11.01 6.61
CA ASP A 38 5.26 -11.62 5.37
C ASP A 38 4.10 -11.81 4.41
N THR A 39 4.21 -11.28 3.19
CA THR A 39 3.09 -11.27 2.24
C THR A 39 2.81 -12.64 1.62
N ARG A 40 3.77 -13.59 1.67
CA ARG A 40 3.60 -14.93 1.12
C ARG A 40 2.96 -15.89 2.13
N THR A 41 3.53 -15.98 3.32
CA THR A 41 3.07 -16.87 4.39
C THR A 41 1.95 -16.27 5.24
N LYS A 42 1.71 -14.96 5.12
CA LYS A 42 0.73 -14.18 5.90
C LYS A 42 1.04 -14.14 7.41
N LEU A 43 2.25 -14.53 7.81
CA LEU A 43 2.67 -14.50 9.22
C LEU A 43 3.09 -13.10 9.64
N ILE A 44 2.68 -12.70 10.85
CA ILE A 44 3.19 -11.51 11.51
C ILE A 44 4.61 -11.81 11.99
N LEU A 45 5.56 -10.95 11.60
CA LEU A 45 6.97 -11.10 11.93
C LEU A 45 7.33 -10.25 13.15
N HIS A 46 6.78 -9.04 13.23
CA HIS A 46 7.07 -8.10 14.30
C HIS A 46 5.94 -7.09 14.48
N ALA A 47 5.85 -6.51 15.68
CA ALA A 47 4.91 -5.44 15.98
C ALA A 47 5.57 -4.40 16.90
N GLU A 48 5.26 -3.14 16.62
CA GLU A 48 5.77 -2.00 17.34
C GLU A 48 4.61 -1.17 17.90
N PHE A 49 4.82 -0.61 19.08
CA PHE A 49 3.87 0.28 19.71
C PHE A 49 4.53 1.66 19.86
N VAL A 50 3.78 2.69 19.49
CA VAL A 50 4.22 4.08 19.55
C VAL A 50 3.19 4.85 20.36
N HIS A 51 3.60 5.41 21.48
CA HIS A 51 2.72 6.26 22.26
C HIS A 51 2.66 7.65 21.60
N ARG A 52 1.47 8.24 21.48
CA ARG A 52 1.28 9.53 20.77
C ARG A 52 2.03 10.71 21.41
N SER A 53 2.42 10.63 22.68
CA SER A 53 3.31 11.64 23.29
C SER A 53 4.70 11.66 22.65
N GLU A 54 5.14 10.55 22.07
CA GLU A 54 6.42 10.42 21.36
C GLU A 54 6.37 11.05 19.96
N SER A 55 5.18 11.48 19.51
CA SER A 55 4.93 11.96 18.14
C SER A 55 4.31 13.37 18.09
N ASP A 56 4.50 14.17 19.14
CA ASP A 56 3.94 15.52 19.31
C ASP A 56 2.42 15.60 19.06
N ASN A 57 1.69 14.53 19.38
CA ASN A 57 0.26 14.42 19.08
C ASN A 57 -0.14 14.47 17.58
N VAL A 58 0.80 14.34 16.64
CA VAL A 58 0.49 14.30 15.20
C VAL A 58 0.32 12.86 14.72
N ASN A 59 -0.88 12.51 14.25
CA ASN A 59 -1.20 11.13 13.82
C ASN A 59 -0.26 10.60 12.73
N GLY A 60 0.09 11.41 11.73
CA GLY A 60 0.99 11.00 10.65
C GLY A 60 2.43 10.70 11.12
N ARG A 61 2.86 11.25 12.25
CA ARG A 61 4.19 10.97 12.83
C ARG A 61 4.25 9.62 13.52
N VAL A 62 3.13 9.16 14.08
CA VAL A 62 3.02 7.83 14.70
C VAL A 62 3.28 6.72 13.69
N ASP A 63 2.72 6.86 12.48
CA ASP A 63 2.92 5.89 11.39
C ASP A 63 4.37 5.85 10.92
N VAL A 64 4.99 7.02 10.77
CA VAL A 64 6.39 7.15 10.34
C VAL A 64 7.32 6.58 11.40
N GLU A 65 7.10 6.88 12.67
CA GLU A 65 7.93 6.34 13.75
C GLU A 65 7.73 4.83 13.91
N GLY A 66 6.49 4.35 13.79
CA GLY A 66 6.20 2.91 13.78
C GLY A 66 6.95 2.21 12.65
N LEU A 67 6.93 2.77 11.44
CA LEU A 67 7.69 2.23 10.31
C LEU A 67 9.20 2.28 10.56
N ASN A 68 9.75 3.39 11.08
CA ASN A 68 11.18 3.50 11.39
C ASN A 68 11.64 2.39 12.36
N ARG A 69 10.84 2.08 13.39
CA ARG A 69 11.15 1.00 14.33
C ARG A 69 11.14 -0.36 13.64
N LEU A 70 10.14 -0.63 12.80
CA LEU A 70 10.08 -1.85 11.99
C LEU A 70 11.29 -1.98 11.05
N LEU A 71 11.70 -0.89 10.37
CA LEU A 71 12.86 -0.90 9.46
C LEU A 71 14.17 -1.14 10.22
N ARG A 72 14.36 -0.51 11.39
CA ARG A 72 15.52 -0.78 12.26
C ARG A 72 15.54 -2.21 12.75
N TRP A 73 14.39 -2.80 13.06
CA TRP A 73 14.29 -4.21 13.42
C TRP A 73 14.69 -5.12 12.25
N ILE A 74 14.20 -4.86 11.02
CA ILE A 74 14.61 -5.60 9.80
C ILE A 74 16.13 -5.54 9.62
N SER A 75 16.72 -4.34 9.73
CA SER A 75 18.16 -4.09 9.63
C SER A 75 18.94 -4.90 10.70
N LYS A 76 18.50 -4.81 11.96
CA LYS A 76 19.11 -5.54 13.09
C LYS A 76 19.07 -7.06 12.92
N GLU A 77 17.94 -7.59 12.46
CA GLU A 77 17.75 -9.03 12.21
C GLU A 77 18.40 -9.49 10.89
N LYS A 78 19.00 -8.57 10.13
CA LYS A 78 19.66 -8.81 8.83
C LYS A 78 18.74 -9.55 7.86
N LEU A 79 17.46 -9.18 7.84
CA LEU A 79 16.48 -9.80 6.96
C LEU A 79 16.66 -9.25 5.55
N PRO A 80 16.92 -10.09 4.53
CA PRO A 80 17.07 -9.62 3.16
C PRO A 80 15.71 -9.13 2.67
N LEU A 81 15.55 -7.84 2.43
CA LEU A 81 14.28 -7.23 2.05
C LEU A 81 14.25 -6.95 0.55
N GLN A 82 13.32 -7.59 -0.16
CA GLN A 82 13.12 -7.36 -1.60
C GLN A 82 12.09 -6.25 -1.85
N SER A 83 10.97 -6.28 -1.13
CA SER A 83 9.89 -5.32 -1.29
C SER A 83 9.16 -5.04 0.01
N LEU A 84 8.64 -3.83 0.12
CA LEU A 84 7.82 -3.40 1.25
C LEU A 84 6.52 -2.77 0.74
N VAL A 85 5.39 -3.31 1.16
CA VAL A 85 4.06 -2.76 0.93
C VAL A 85 3.67 -1.88 2.11
N THR A 86 3.25 -0.63 1.86
CA THR A 86 2.70 0.25 2.90
C THR A 86 1.43 0.93 2.43
N LYS A 87 0.74 1.65 3.33
CA LYS A 87 -0.29 2.61 2.92
C LYS A 87 0.28 3.76 2.09
N ARG A 88 -0.60 4.43 1.34
CA ARG A 88 -0.26 5.61 0.53
C ARG A 88 -0.06 6.85 1.41
N ASN A 89 1.14 6.99 1.95
CA ASN A 89 1.60 8.16 2.68
C ASN A 89 3.03 8.51 2.22
N PRO A 90 3.26 9.67 1.57
CA PRO A 90 4.59 10.06 1.08
C PRO A 90 5.67 10.05 2.16
N ALA A 91 5.32 10.35 3.42
CA ALA A 91 6.26 10.35 4.53
C ALA A 91 6.83 8.94 4.83
N LEU A 92 6.08 7.88 4.54
CA LEU A 92 6.57 6.51 4.67
C LEU A 92 7.59 6.16 3.59
N GLY A 93 7.42 6.67 2.37
CA GLY A 93 8.40 6.52 1.29
C GLY A 93 9.73 7.22 1.61
N VAL A 94 9.66 8.41 2.22
CA VAL A 94 10.86 9.11 2.72
C VAL A 94 11.55 8.30 3.82
N ALA A 95 10.79 7.76 4.78
CA ALA A 95 11.34 6.93 5.84
C ALA A 95 12.06 5.68 5.30
N LEU A 96 11.47 5.00 4.31
CA LEU A 96 12.11 3.86 3.65
C LEU A 96 13.39 4.27 2.91
N LYS A 97 13.35 5.38 2.16
CA LYS A 97 14.51 5.89 1.43
C LYS A 97 15.69 6.22 2.35
N ASN A 98 15.41 6.78 3.52
CA ASN A 98 16.43 7.08 4.52
C ASN A 98 17.12 5.82 5.08
N MET A 99 16.48 4.65 4.99
CA MET A 99 17.02 3.36 5.46
C MET A 99 17.67 2.54 4.34
N GLU A 100 17.66 3.01 3.08
CA GLU A 100 18.32 2.33 1.95
C GLU A 100 19.80 2.01 2.19
N PRO A 101 20.62 2.86 2.86
CA PRO A 101 22.01 2.51 3.16
C PRO A 101 22.17 1.25 4.03
N GLU A 102 21.18 0.94 4.86
CA GLU A 102 21.20 -0.23 5.76
C GLU A 102 20.51 -1.45 5.15
N LEU A 103 19.43 -1.23 4.40
CA LEU A 103 18.55 -2.29 3.88
C LEU A 103 18.85 -2.67 2.42
N GLY A 104 19.62 -1.85 1.71
CA GLY A 104 19.79 -1.94 0.27
C GLY A 104 18.61 -1.34 -0.50
N SER A 105 18.59 -1.57 -1.82
CA SER A 105 17.50 -1.11 -2.68
C SER A 105 16.24 -1.94 -2.44
N VAL A 106 15.21 -1.30 -1.89
CA VAL A 106 13.92 -1.94 -1.58
C VAL A 106 12.86 -1.44 -2.55
N ARG A 107 12.11 -2.37 -3.16
CA ARG A 107 10.94 -1.99 -3.97
C ARG A 107 9.79 -1.55 -3.07
N HIS A 108 9.48 -0.25 -3.06
CA HIS A 108 8.32 0.28 -2.34
C HIS A 108 7.04 0.08 -3.15
N LEU A 109 6.06 -0.55 -2.52
CA LEU A 109 4.73 -0.83 -3.09
C LEU A 109 3.65 -0.25 -2.18
N TYR A 110 2.47 -0.03 -2.75
CA TYR A 110 1.31 0.42 -1.99
C TYR A 110 0.29 -0.71 -1.81
N ASP A 111 -0.39 -0.68 -0.67
CA ASP A 111 -1.51 -1.57 -0.39
C ASP A 111 -2.63 -1.34 -1.42
N THR A 112 -2.98 -2.40 -2.16
CA THR A 112 -3.99 -2.37 -3.22
C THR A 112 -5.36 -2.02 -2.68
N SER A 113 -5.76 -2.55 -1.52
CA SER A 113 -7.08 -2.28 -0.94
C SER A 113 -7.23 -0.79 -0.62
N LEU A 114 -6.20 -0.19 -0.04
CA LEU A 114 -6.16 1.24 0.23
C LEU A 114 -6.08 2.07 -1.06
N MET A 115 -5.38 1.59 -2.09
CA MET A 115 -5.33 2.24 -3.39
C MET A 115 -6.70 2.28 -4.07
N VAL A 116 -7.42 1.14 -4.08
CA VAL A 116 -8.76 1.02 -4.64
C VAL A 116 -9.74 1.94 -3.91
N LYS A 117 -9.70 1.97 -2.57
CA LYS A 117 -10.55 2.85 -1.76
C LYS A 117 -10.25 4.33 -2.01
N TRP A 118 -8.98 4.69 -2.13
CA TRP A 118 -8.59 6.06 -2.49
C TRP A 118 -9.11 6.44 -3.87
N LEU A 119 -8.91 5.57 -4.87
CA LEU A 119 -9.36 5.81 -6.24
C LEU A 119 -10.89 5.97 -6.32
N GLU A 120 -11.63 5.12 -5.61
CA GLU A 120 -13.09 5.27 -5.49
C GLU A 120 -13.47 6.65 -4.95
N THR A 121 -12.83 7.07 -3.85
CA THR A 121 -13.10 8.37 -3.21
C THR A 121 -12.83 9.52 -4.19
N GLU A 122 -11.73 9.43 -4.93
CA GLU A 122 -11.33 10.44 -5.90
C GLU A 122 -12.29 10.50 -7.10
N LEU A 123 -12.67 9.34 -7.65
CA LEU A 123 -13.64 9.25 -8.74
C LEU A 123 -15.01 9.79 -8.33
N ARG A 124 -15.48 9.45 -7.12
CA ARG A 124 -16.72 10.02 -6.57
C ARG A 124 -16.60 11.53 -6.46
N ARG A 125 -15.50 12.05 -5.90
CA ARG A 125 -15.27 13.50 -5.78
C ARG A 125 -15.33 14.22 -7.12
N VAL A 126 -14.72 13.64 -8.17
CA VAL A 126 -14.77 14.20 -9.52
C VAL A 126 -16.18 14.10 -10.10
N ALA A 127 -16.88 12.99 -9.89
CA ALA A 127 -18.22 12.78 -10.44
C ALA A 127 -19.28 13.76 -9.90
N HIS A 128 -19.06 14.34 -8.72
CA HIS A 128 -19.92 15.39 -8.14
C HIS A 128 -19.64 16.79 -8.70
N ARG A 129 -18.61 16.96 -9.55
CA ARG A 129 -18.39 18.23 -10.25
C ARG A 129 -19.39 18.38 -11.39
N GLU A 130 -19.71 19.63 -11.71
CA GLU A 130 -20.60 19.96 -12.84
C GLU A 130 -20.09 19.31 -14.14
N GLY A 131 -21.00 18.69 -14.89
CA GLY A 131 -20.68 18.00 -16.14
C GLY A 131 -19.93 16.66 -16.01
N CYS A 132 -19.64 16.16 -14.80
CA CYS A 132 -18.84 14.95 -14.59
C CYS A 132 -19.63 13.72 -14.08
N SER A 133 -20.95 13.81 -13.98
CA SER A 133 -21.80 12.73 -13.44
C SER A 133 -21.72 11.42 -14.22
N SER A 134 -21.31 11.48 -15.49
CA SER A 134 -21.08 10.32 -16.37
C SER A 134 -20.00 9.36 -15.85
N ILE A 135 -19.18 9.76 -14.87
CA ILE A 135 -18.15 8.91 -14.24
C ILE A 135 -18.79 7.87 -13.29
N LEU A 136 -19.92 8.18 -12.65
CA LEU A 136 -20.52 7.33 -11.60
C LEU A 136 -20.69 5.86 -12.01
N PRO A 137 -21.24 5.53 -13.21
CA PRO A 137 -21.44 4.15 -13.62
C PRO A 137 -20.14 3.36 -13.81
N TRP A 138 -19.01 4.05 -14.03
CA TRP A 138 -17.71 3.41 -14.31
C TRP A 138 -16.91 3.07 -13.06
N ILE A 139 -17.26 3.63 -11.90
CA ILE A 139 -16.46 3.51 -10.67
C ILE A 139 -16.22 2.04 -10.31
N GLU A 140 -17.25 1.20 -10.32
CA GLU A 140 -17.11 -0.22 -9.99
C GLU A 140 -16.28 -0.98 -11.02
N LYS A 141 -16.42 -0.64 -12.32
CA LYS A 141 -15.60 -1.25 -13.38
C LYS A 141 -14.13 -0.90 -13.22
N VAL A 142 -13.82 0.36 -12.91
CA VAL A 142 -12.45 0.81 -12.64
C VAL A 142 -11.85 0.14 -11.41
N LYS A 143 -12.62 -0.01 -10.32
CA LYS A 143 -12.19 -0.76 -9.13
C LYS A 143 -11.89 -2.22 -9.46
N ALA A 144 -12.76 -2.89 -10.22
CA ALA A 144 -12.58 -4.29 -10.61
C ALA A 144 -11.32 -4.50 -11.46
N LEU A 145 -11.03 -3.57 -12.38
CA LEU A 145 -9.80 -3.60 -13.18
C LEU A 145 -8.55 -3.47 -12.33
N LEU A 146 -8.55 -2.54 -11.36
CA LEU A 146 -7.41 -2.34 -10.47
C LEU A 146 -7.16 -3.57 -9.59
N TRP A 147 -8.22 -4.20 -9.07
CA TRP A 147 -8.11 -5.48 -8.36
C TRP A 147 -7.55 -6.59 -9.24
N SER A 148 -8.11 -6.74 -10.45
CA SER A 148 -7.65 -7.74 -11.42
C SER A 148 -6.16 -7.55 -11.77
N ALA A 149 -5.71 -6.31 -11.88
CA ALA A 149 -4.31 -5.98 -12.15
C ALA A 149 -3.38 -6.28 -10.96
N ALA A 150 -3.88 -6.15 -9.72
CA ALA A 150 -3.09 -6.42 -8.52
C ALA A 150 -3.02 -7.92 -8.15
N GLU A 151 -4.05 -8.68 -8.48
CA GLU A 151 -4.06 -10.15 -8.36
C GLU A 151 -3.19 -10.84 -9.43
N TRP A 152 -2.67 -10.06 -10.38
CA TRP A 152 -2.07 -10.58 -11.58
C TRP A 152 -0.62 -11.06 -11.39
N SER A 153 -0.40 -12.35 -11.68
CA SER A 153 0.92 -12.99 -11.62
C SER A 153 1.84 -12.52 -12.76
N PRO A 154 3.17 -12.42 -12.55
CA PRO A 154 4.15 -12.04 -13.58
C PRO A 154 4.08 -12.85 -14.88
N GLN A 155 3.50 -14.05 -14.85
CA GLN A 155 3.34 -14.94 -16.02
C GLN A 155 2.45 -14.38 -17.13
N HIS A 156 1.64 -13.35 -16.85
CA HIS A 156 0.72 -12.80 -17.83
C HIS A 156 1.03 -11.36 -18.27
N SER A 157 2.07 -10.69 -17.73
CA SER A 157 2.39 -9.23 -17.78
C SER A 157 1.98 -8.34 -18.99
N SER A 158 1.69 -8.86 -20.17
CA SER A 158 1.28 -8.10 -21.36
C SER A 158 -0.17 -7.59 -21.36
N GLU A 159 -1.15 -8.21 -20.71
CA GLU A 159 -2.58 -7.82 -20.87
C GLU A 159 -3.07 -6.65 -19.99
N VAL A 160 -2.41 -6.30 -18.88
CA VAL A 160 -2.89 -5.22 -17.98
C VAL A 160 -2.89 -3.84 -18.66
N PRO A 161 -1.83 -3.41 -19.37
CA PRO A 161 -1.87 -2.21 -20.19
C PRO A 161 -2.97 -2.28 -21.24
N HIS A 162 -3.21 -3.45 -21.86
CA HIS A 162 -4.27 -3.61 -22.85
C HIS A 162 -5.68 -3.47 -22.25
N ARG A 163 -5.96 -4.04 -21.07
CA ARG A 163 -7.26 -3.92 -20.39
C ARG A 163 -7.51 -2.48 -19.90
N PHE A 164 -6.48 -1.83 -19.37
CA PHE A 164 -6.57 -0.43 -18.97
C PHE A 164 -6.80 0.47 -20.18
N ASN A 165 -6.05 0.27 -21.27
CA ASN A 165 -6.23 0.99 -22.53
C ASN A 165 -7.59 0.71 -23.18
N ALA A 166 -8.12 -0.51 -23.11
CA ALA A 166 -9.46 -0.83 -23.58
C ALA A 166 -10.54 -0.09 -22.77
N CYS A 167 -10.36 0.06 -21.46
CA CYS A 167 -11.29 0.81 -20.63
C CYS A 167 -11.17 2.33 -20.86
N LEU A 168 -9.96 2.85 -21.09
CA LEU A 168 -9.78 4.22 -21.56
C LEU A 168 -10.44 4.44 -22.92
N GLY A 169 -10.28 3.50 -23.86
CA GLY A 169 -10.89 3.51 -25.19
C GLY A 169 -12.41 3.66 -25.13
N GLN A 170 -13.07 2.86 -24.29
CA GLN A 170 -14.52 2.94 -24.07
C GLN A 170 -14.97 4.29 -23.50
N VAL A 171 -14.15 4.95 -22.68
CA VAL A 171 -14.44 6.29 -22.14
C VAL A 171 -14.25 7.39 -23.20
N THR A 172 -13.29 7.23 -24.11
CA THR A 172 -13.10 8.15 -25.25
C THR A 172 -14.19 8.01 -26.30
N GLU A 173 -14.59 6.79 -26.66
CA GLU A 173 -15.69 6.55 -27.61
C GLU A 173 -17.04 7.04 -27.07
N ALA A 174 -17.27 6.95 -25.75
CA ALA A 174 -18.46 7.51 -25.12
C ALA A 174 -18.56 9.05 -25.21
N LYS A 175 -17.47 9.77 -25.54
CA LYS A 175 -17.50 11.22 -25.81
C LYS A 175 -17.91 11.55 -27.24
N GLU A 176 -17.74 10.62 -28.18
CA GLU A 176 -18.08 10.82 -29.60
C GLU A 176 -19.57 10.55 -29.88
N TYR A 177 -20.26 9.84 -28.98
CA TYR A 177 -21.70 9.69 -29.04
C TYR A 177 -22.41 10.91 -28.43
N LYS A 178 -22.52 11.99 -29.23
CA LYS A 178 -23.57 13.00 -29.07
C LYS A 178 -24.67 12.72 -30.11
N PRO A 179 -25.96 12.74 -29.74
CA PRO A 179 -27.07 12.61 -30.69
C PRO A 179 -27.09 13.78 -31.68
#